data_AF-A0AAV5AS19-F1
#
_entry.id   AF-A0AAV5AS19-F1
#
_cell.length_a   1.000
_cell.length_b   1.000
_cell.length_c   1.000
_cell.angle_alpha   90.00
_cell.angle_beta   90.00
_cell.angle_gamma   90.00
#
_symmetry.space_group_name_H-M   'P 1'
#
loop_
_entity.id
_entity.type
_entity.pdbx_description
1 polymer ?
#
loop_
_entity_poly.entity_id
_entity_poly.type
_entity_poly.pdbx_seq_one_letter_code
_entity_poly.pdbx_strand_id
1 'polypeptide(L)'
;MDVDSSTPTPKIFTRYYHPYFSSVEVEGLSTKQRGKLSTSQEEKQRQQACAFIEAVGARIGFPRKTIATGQNLYHRFHLFFSRKDFNPYDVALASLYASTKMNDTLKKPQDLLMVSYIVRYPDLAAKSKAVGGEVAMNPEKVEQDRVRLLGIERYILETICFNFNTRIPFPYVIKIAKAIGASKLIANLAWRLATDSSRTLVHLQYPPHCIALSCLYLAGLLLSFEASGSLDASPEKNPSQIADYLGTTGPWENQFQCLLEDIQEISHIIMDLLLHESTSTSSTHTSPSTPQSPSPYAHNFGHASHPYHHQQQQQPLLPPPSIPYHPDQLTRLKIQMRERDVPRERKRNMDISLEGIKLGTKSGGGLQDTIWVAEAEGLGTNVGTARFLFGPMGSIQAAPD
;
A
#
# COMPACT_ATOMS: atom_id res chain seq x y z
N MET A 1 -35.47 -21.70 -46.96
CA MET A 1 -35.03 -20.42 -46.37
C MET A 1 -34.77 -20.71 -44.92
N ASP A 2 -33.58 -21.24 -44.63
CA ASP A 2 -33.18 -21.58 -43.27
C ASP A 2 -32.76 -20.30 -42.57
N VAL A 3 -33.51 -19.93 -41.52
CA VAL A 3 -33.21 -18.79 -40.66
C VAL A 3 -32.25 -19.28 -39.60
N ASP A 4 -30.95 -19.06 -39.83
CA ASP A 4 -29.89 -19.39 -38.90
C ASP A 4 -29.86 -18.32 -37.79
N SER A 5 -30.61 -18.54 -36.71
CA SER A 5 -30.69 -17.65 -35.55
C SER A 5 -29.81 -18.15 -34.40
N SER A 6 -28.49 -18.17 -34.59
CA SER A 6 -27.54 -18.33 -33.49
C SER A 6 -27.15 -16.95 -32.93
N THR A 7 -28.04 -16.32 -32.15
CA THR A 7 -27.63 -15.17 -31.32
C THR A 7 -26.61 -15.67 -30.29
N PRO A 8 -25.36 -15.16 -30.28
CA PRO A 8 -24.35 -15.61 -29.33
C PRO A 8 -24.79 -15.24 -27.92
N THR A 9 -25.00 -16.24 -27.07
CA THR A 9 -25.21 -16.05 -25.64
C THR A 9 -24.08 -15.21 -25.06
N PRO A 10 -24.36 -14.15 -24.28
CA PRO A 10 -23.32 -13.31 -23.70
C PRO A 10 -22.41 -14.18 -22.83
N LYS A 11 -21.10 -14.13 -23.08
CA LYS A 11 -20.11 -14.85 -22.27
C LYS A 11 -20.14 -14.28 -20.85
N ILE A 12 -20.60 -15.08 -19.90
CA ILE A 12 -20.62 -14.72 -18.48
C ILE A 12 -19.20 -14.94 -17.93
N PHE A 13 -18.56 -13.88 -17.45
CA PHE A 13 -17.26 -13.95 -16.80
C PHE A 13 -17.43 -13.79 -15.29
N THR A 14 -17.05 -14.81 -14.53
CA THR A 14 -17.07 -14.76 -13.06
C THR A 14 -15.68 -14.35 -12.55
N ARG A 15 -15.63 -13.32 -11.70
CA ARG A 15 -14.40 -12.91 -11.00
C ARG A 15 -14.56 -13.15 -9.51
N TYR A 16 -13.54 -13.75 -8.89
CA TYR A 16 -13.51 -13.99 -7.45
C TYR A 16 -12.58 -12.99 -6.76
N TYR A 17 -12.98 -12.52 -5.59
CA TYR A 17 -12.12 -11.67 -4.77
C TYR A 17 -10.98 -12.50 -4.17
N HIS A 18 -9.75 -12.12 -4.51
CA HIS A 18 -8.54 -12.70 -3.92
C HIS A 18 -7.99 -11.76 -2.83
N PRO A 19 -8.04 -12.12 -1.53
CA PRO A 19 -7.65 -11.23 -0.45
C PRO A 19 -6.15 -10.92 -0.40
N TYR A 20 -5.31 -11.92 -0.68
CA TYR A 20 -3.85 -11.86 -0.56
C TYR A 20 -3.20 -12.45 -1.79
N PHE A 21 -2.03 -11.97 -2.20
CA PHE A 21 -1.23 -12.46 -3.31
C PHE A 21 0.14 -12.88 -2.77
N SER A 22 0.77 -13.90 -3.37
CA SER A 22 2.16 -14.22 -3.10
C SER A 22 3.10 -13.10 -3.58
N SER A 23 4.31 -13.03 -3.02
CA SER A 23 5.32 -12.05 -3.41
C SER A 23 5.65 -12.12 -4.91
N VAL A 24 5.65 -13.33 -5.50
CA VAL A 24 5.88 -13.56 -6.92
C VAL A 24 4.75 -13.02 -7.78
N GLU A 25 3.50 -13.24 -7.37
CA GLU A 25 2.33 -12.69 -8.08
C GLU A 25 2.32 -11.16 -8.04
N VAL A 26 2.62 -10.57 -6.87
CA VAL A 26 2.73 -9.11 -6.73
C VAL A 26 3.82 -8.58 -7.65
N GLU A 27 5.00 -9.19 -7.69
CA GLU A 27 6.10 -8.77 -8.56
C GLU A 27 5.73 -8.88 -10.06
N GLY A 28 5.10 -10.00 -10.45
CA GLY A 28 4.65 -10.23 -11.82
C GLY A 28 3.58 -9.23 -12.27
N LEU A 29 2.56 -9.03 -11.43
CA LEU A 29 1.49 -8.05 -11.69
C LEU A 29 2.03 -6.63 -11.72
N SER A 30 2.85 -6.23 -10.74
CA SER A 30 3.45 -4.90 -10.67
C SER A 30 4.33 -4.64 -11.89
N THR A 31 5.17 -5.59 -12.29
CA THR A 31 6.05 -5.46 -13.48
C THR A 31 5.24 -5.26 -14.76
N LYS A 32 4.13 -5.98 -14.92
CA LYS A 32 3.23 -5.82 -16.06
C LYS A 32 2.64 -4.41 -16.15
N GLN A 33 2.30 -3.80 -15.00
CA GLN A 33 1.66 -2.48 -14.95
C GLN A 33 2.63 -1.31 -14.90
N ARG A 34 3.86 -1.52 -14.41
CA ARG A 34 4.92 -0.51 -14.25
C ARG A 34 5.40 0.08 -15.58
N GLY A 35 5.35 -0.69 -16.67
CA GLY A 35 5.81 -0.25 -17.98
C GLY A 35 7.32 0.03 -18.01
N LYS A 36 7.73 1.25 -18.38
CA LYS A 36 9.15 1.65 -18.50
C LYS A 36 9.77 2.21 -17.22
N LEU A 37 8.98 2.43 -16.16
CA LEU A 37 9.50 2.97 -14.89
C LEU A 37 10.45 1.96 -14.26
N SER A 38 11.51 2.40 -13.58
CA SER A 38 12.32 1.49 -12.74
C SER A 38 11.57 1.09 -11.46
N THR A 39 12.02 0.03 -10.78
CA THR A 39 11.45 -0.38 -9.48
C THR A 39 11.53 0.74 -8.44
N SER A 40 12.65 1.46 -8.39
CA SER A 40 12.83 2.63 -7.52
C SER A 40 11.91 3.81 -7.88
N GLN A 41 11.65 4.04 -9.17
CA GLN A 41 10.69 5.07 -9.59
C GLN A 41 9.25 4.71 -9.23
N GLU A 42 8.87 3.44 -9.40
CA GLU A 42 7.57 2.92 -8.96
C GLU A 42 7.41 3.06 -7.44
N GLU A 43 8.45 2.71 -6.68
CA GLU A 43 8.49 2.88 -5.23
C GLU A 43 8.24 4.34 -4.85
N LYS A 44 9.00 5.26 -5.44
CA LYS A 44 8.88 6.70 -5.17
C LYS A 44 7.47 7.22 -5.47
N GLN A 45 6.88 6.82 -6.60
CA GLN A 45 5.51 7.20 -6.95
C GLN A 45 4.49 6.64 -5.96
N ARG A 46 4.67 5.39 -5.51
CA ARG A 46 3.79 4.77 -4.50
C ARG A 46 3.88 5.48 -3.15
N GLN A 47 5.08 5.82 -2.68
CA GLN A 47 5.26 6.57 -1.44
C GLN A 47 4.66 7.97 -1.53
N GLN A 48 4.82 8.67 -2.65
CA GLN A 48 4.19 9.98 -2.88
C GLN A 48 2.66 9.89 -2.84
N ALA A 49 2.07 8.87 -3.47
CA ALA A 49 0.63 8.66 -3.43
C ALA A 49 0.14 8.34 -2.01
N CYS A 50 0.85 7.49 -1.27
CA CYS A 50 0.48 7.18 0.12
C CYS A 50 0.58 8.39 1.05
N ALA A 51 1.62 9.22 0.89
CA ALA A 51 1.78 10.47 1.61
C ALA A 51 0.68 11.47 1.26
N PHE A 52 0.26 11.52 0.00
CA PHE A 52 -0.87 12.35 -0.43
C PHE A 52 -2.20 11.88 0.18
N ILE A 53 -2.49 10.57 0.17
CA ILE A 53 -3.68 9.98 0.83
C ILE A 53 -3.68 10.31 2.33
N GLU A 54 -2.52 10.18 2.97
CA GLU A 54 -2.31 10.51 4.38
C GLU A 54 -2.62 11.99 4.65
N ALA A 55 -2.01 12.90 3.88
CA ALA A 55 -2.17 14.34 4.06
C ALA A 55 -3.63 14.80 3.86
N VAL A 56 -4.31 14.31 2.80
CA VAL A 56 -5.73 14.62 2.56
C VAL A 56 -6.61 14.04 3.66
N GLY A 57 -6.41 12.76 3.99
CA GLY A 57 -7.24 12.08 4.97
C GLY A 57 -7.09 12.65 6.38
N ALA A 58 -5.87 12.96 6.80
CA ALA A 58 -5.61 13.60 8.10
C ALA A 58 -6.24 15.00 8.17
N ARG A 59 -6.14 15.79 7.09
CA ARG A 59 -6.70 17.15 7.04
C ARG A 59 -8.24 17.18 7.07
N ILE A 60 -8.90 16.16 6.51
CA ILE A 60 -10.36 15.99 6.61
C ILE A 60 -10.77 15.46 8.00
N GLY A 61 -9.84 14.82 8.71
CA GLY A 61 -10.10 14.20 10.01
C GLY A 61 -10.61 12.77 9.91
N PHE A 62 -10.21 12.01 8.88
CA PHE A 62 -10.60 10.60 8.78
C PHE A 62 -9.90 9.73 9.82
N PRO A 63 -10.59 8.71 10.36
CA PRO A 63 -9.95 7.68 11.16
C PRO A 63 -8.83 6.97 10.40
N ARG A 64 -7.82 6.50 11.13
CA ARG A 64 -6.68 5.75 10.55
C ARG A 64 -7.09 4.55 9.72
N LYS A 65 -8.15 3.85 10.14
CA LYS A 65 -8.71 2.70 9.41
C LYS A 65 -9.12 3.09 7.99
N THR A 66 -9.77 4.24 7.82
CA THR A 66 -10.21 4.75 6.50
C THR A 66 -9.01 5.06 5.61
N ILE A 67 -7.98 5.69 6.17
CA ILE A 67 -6.78 6.10 5.41
C ILE A 67 -5.93 4.89 5.01
N ALA A 68 -5.69 3.96 5.93
CA ALA A 68 -5.00 2.69 5.66
C ALA A 68 -5.74 1.86 4.60
N THR A 69 -7.08 1.82 4.66
CA THR A 69 -7.91 1.18 3.62
C THR A 69 -7.72 1.87 2.27
N GLY A 70 -7.68 3.21 2.23
CA GLY A 70 -7.45 3.96 1.00
C GLY A 70 -6.08 3.68 0.37
N GLN A 71 -5.03 3.58 1.18
CA GLN A 71 -3.69 3.18 0.72
C GLN A 71 -3.69 1.75 0.16
N ASN A 72 -4.36 0.80 0.83
CA ASN A 72 -4.49 -0.57 0.35
C ASN A 72 -5.24 -0.66 -1.00
N LEU A 73 -6.33 0.09 -1.16
CA LEU A 73 -7.07 0.16 -2.43
C LEU A 73 -6.22 0.73 -3.55
N TYR A 74 -5.43 1.77 -3.29
CA TYR A 74 -4.50 2.34 -4.25
C TYR A 74 -3.46 1.30 -4.72
N HIS A 75 -2.87 0.56 -3.77
CA HIS A 75 -1.92 -0.51 -4.10
C HIS A 75 -2.58 -1.58 -4.98
N ARG A 76 -3.77 -2.03 -4.61
CA ARG A 76 -4.49 -3.08 -5.34
C ARG A 76 -4.86 -2.63 -6.75
N PHE A 77 -5.31 -1.39 -6.91
CA PHE A 77 -5.65 -0.82 -8.22
C PHE A 77 -4.49 -0.95 -9.21
N HIS A 78 -3.27 -0.63 -8.78
CA HIS A 78 -2.09 -0.67 -9.64
C HIS A 78 -1.49 -2.07 -9.87
N LEU A 79 -2.06 -3.13 -9.28
CA LEU A 79 -1.78 -4.50 -9.74
C LEU A 79 -2.51 -4.84 -11.05
N PHE A 80 -3.64 -4.17 -11.33
CA PHE A 80 -4.50 -4.47 -12.47
C PHE A 80 -4.51 -3.40 -13.56
N PHE A 81 -4.19 -2.15 -13.20
CA PHE A 81 -4.23 -1.01 -14.09
C PHE A 81 -2.85 -0.35 -14.25
N SER A 82 -2.49 -0.01 -15.49
CA SER A 82 -1.20 0.58 -15.78
C SER A 82 -1.09 1.98 -15.19
N ARG A 83 0.06 2.29 -14.58
CA ARG A 83 0.33 3.59 -13.96
C ARG A 83 0.32 4.75 -14.95
N LYS A 84 0.57 4.48 -16.24
CA LYS A 84 0.62 5.52 -17.28
C LYS A 84 -0.76 6.01 -17.72
N ASP A 85 -1.80 5.21 -17.49
CA ASP A 85 -3.15 5.47 -17.99
C ASP A 85 -3.93 6.39 -17.04
N PHE A 86 -3.44 6.60 -15.82
CA PHE A 86 -4.12 7.35 -14.78
C PHE A 86 -3.21 8.37 -14.12
N ASN A 87 -3.78 9.51 -13.75
CA ASN A 87 -3.09 10.47 -12.89
C ASN A 87 -3.01 9.91 -11.45
N PRO A 88 -1.82 9.82 -10.84
CA PRO A 88 -1.65 9.23 -9.51
C PRO A 88 -2.49 9.93 -8.43
N TYR A 89 -2.68 11.26 -8.53
CA TYR A 89 -3.51 11.99 -7.58
C TYR A 89 -4.99 11.65 -7.69
N ASP A 90 -5.48 11.39 -8.90
CA ASP A 90 -6.89 11.08 -9.14
C ASP A 90 -7.21 9.66 -8.62
N VAL A 91 -6.31 8.70 -8.84
CA VAL A 91 -6.42 7.34 -8.28
C VAL A 91 -6.30 7.35 -6.76
N ALA A 92 -5.35 8.10 -6.21
CA ALA A 92 -5.17 8.22 -4.76
C ALA A 92 -6.42 8.82 -4.09
N LEU A 93 -6.98 9.88 -4.67
CA LEU A 93 -8.19 10.51 -4.14
C LEU A 93 -9.41 9.60 -4.30
N ALA A 94 -9.57 8.90 -5.42
CA ALA A 94 -10.64 7.94 -5.63
C ALA A 94 -10.54 6.74 -4.68
N SER A 95 -9.33 6.28 -4.38
CA SER A 95 -9.07 5.21 -3.40
C SER A 95 -9.44 5.64 -2.00
N LEU A 96 -9.10 6.88 -1.61
CA LEU A 96 -9.54 7.45 -0.34
C LEU A 96 -11.06 7.63 -0.32
N TYR A 97 -11.68 8.08 -1.41
CA TYR A 97 -13.13 8.24 -1.48
C TYR A 97 -13.88 6.92 -1.31
N ALA A 98 -13.47 5.87 -2.04
CA ALA A 98 -14.02 4.53 -1.92
C ALA A 98 -13.87 3.99 -0.48
N SER A 99 -12.71 4.23 0.16
CA SER A 99 -12.49 3.78 1.53
C SER A 99 -13.39 4.46 2.55
N THR A 100 -13.85 5.70 2.30
CA THR A 100 -14.84 6.37 3.17
C THR A 100 -16.19 5.67 3.16
N LYS A 101 -16.61 5.13 2.00
CA LYS A 101 -17.85 4.34 1.88
C LYS A 101 -17.73 3.01 2.61
N MET A 102 -16.58 2.36 2.49
CA MET A 102 -16.32 1.07 3.13
C MET A 102 -16.24 1.13 4.66
N ASN A 103 -16.01 2.31 5.23
CA ASN A 103 -15.79 2.48 6.66
C ASN A 103 -16.83 3.37 7.35
N ASP A 104 -17.93 3.69 6.68
CA ASP A 104 -19.00 4.56 7.20
C ASP A 104 -18.51 5.96 7.64
N THR A 105 -17.50 6.50 6.93
CA THR A 105 -16.94 7.84 7.17
C THR A 105 -17.14 8.75 5.95
N LEU A 106 -18.28 8.61 5.27
CA LEU A 106 -18.55 9.26 3.99
C LEU A 106 -18.49 10.80 4.07
N LYS A 107 -17.90 11.41 3.05
CA LYS A 107 -17.88 12.86 2.83
C LYS A 107 -18.33 13.18 1.41
N LYS A 108 -18.70 14.45 1.17
CA LYS A 108 -19.05 14.88 -0.19
C LYS A 108 -17.79 14.85 -1.07
N PRO A 109 -17.90 14.40 -2.34
CA PRO A 109 -16.79 14.46 -3.29
C PRO A 109 -16.15 15.85 -3.41
N GLN A 110 -16.95 16.91 -3.37
CA GLN A 110 -16.48 18.29 -3.45
C GLN A 110 -15.57 18.67 -2.28
N ASP A 111 -15.90 18.27 -1.06
CA ASP A 111 -15.05 18.50 0.12
C ASP A 111 -13.69 17.81 -0.05
N LEU A 112 -13.71 16.59 -0.59
CA LEU A 112 -12.50 15.81 -0.88
C LEU A 112 -11.61 16.50 -1.93
N LEU A 113 -12.22 17.00 -3.01
CA LEU A 113 -11.55 17.70 -4.10
C LEU A 113 -10.93 19.02 -3.63
N MET A 114 -11.65 19.77 -2.80
CA MET A 114 -11.16 21.03 -2.23
C MET A 114 -9.94 20.76 -1.35
N VAL A 115 -10.01 19.80 -0.43
CA VAL A 115 -8.87 19.48 0.45
C VAL A 115 -7.68 18.92 -0.35
N SER A 116 -7.95 18.06 -1.33
CA SER A 116 -6.95 17.58 -2.29
C SER A 116 -6.21 18.73 -2.97
N TYR A 117 -6.94 19.75 -3.44
CA TYR A 117 -6.34 20.92 -4.08
C TYR A 117 -5.45 21.70 -3.12
N ILE A 118 -5.90 21.94 -1.88
CA ILE A 118 -5.11 22.67 -0.89
C ILE A 118 -3.83 21.90 -0.52
N VAL A 119 -3.89 20.57 -0.45
CA VAL A 119 -2.70 19.71 -0.21
C VAL A 119 -1.74 19.75 -1.40
N ARG A 120 -2.25 19.78 -2.63
CA ARG A 120 -1.43 19.82 -3.85
C ARG A 120 -0.82 21.20 -4.13
N TYR A 121 -1.50 22.27 -3.74
CA TYR A 121 -1.15 23.65 -4.08
C TYR A 121 -1.17 24.56 -2.85
N PRO A 122 -0.31 24.33 -1.84
CA PRO A 122 -0.32 25.08 -0.58
C PRO A 122 -0.09 26.58 -0.80
N ASP A 123 0.80 26.97 -1.72
CA ASP A 123 1.10 28.39 -2.01
C ASP A 123 -0.09 29.13 -2.64
N LEU A 124 -0.85 28.44 -3.50
CA LEU A 124 -2.04 29.02 -4.13
C LEU A 124 -3.19 29.14 -3.13
N ALA A 125 -3.29 28.18 -2.21
CA ALA A 125 -4.27 28.25 -1.13
C ALA A 125 -3.96 29.38 -0.14
N ALA A 126 -2.69 29.57 0.23
CA ALA A 126 -2.26 30.64 1.14
C ALA A 126 -2.50 32.05 0.56
N LYS A 127 -2.46 32.21 -0.77
CA LYS A 127 -2.71 33.49 -1.46
C LYS A 127 -4.20 33.78 -1.69
N SER A 128 -5.08 32.80 -1.47
CA SER A 128 -6.52 33.01 -1.63
C SER A 128 -7.06 33.86 -0.46
N LYS A 129 -7.57 35.06 -0.77
CA LYS A 129 -8.10 36.03 0.20
C LYS A 129 -9.53 35.73 0.68
N ALA A 130 -10.06 34.53 0.39
CA ALA A 130 -11.39 34.15 0.85
C ALA A 130 -11.35 33.84 2.35
N VAL A 131 -12.24 34.49 3.12
CA VAL A 131 -12.42 34.24 4.55
C VAL A 131 -12.78 32.76 4.73
N GLY A 132 -11.85 31.97 5.27
CA GLY A 132 -12.02 30.51 5.43
C GLY A 132 -11.07 29.63 4.63
N GLY A 133 -10.19 30.20 3.78
CA GLY A 133 -9.23 29.42 2.99
C GLY A 133 -9.86 28.66 1.83
N GLU A 134 -11.05 29.08 1.38
CA GLU A 134 -11.68 28.57 0.17
C GLU A 134 -10.89 29.01 -1.05
N VAL A 135 -10.23 28.05 -1.69
CA VAL A 135 -9.64 28.27 -3.01
C VAL A 135 -10.80 28.48 -3.98
N ALA A 136 -10.84 29.65 -4.64
CA ALA A 136 -11.75 29.91 -5.74
C ALA A 136 -11.40 29.00 -6.94
N MET A 137 -11.88 27.75 -6.91
CA MET A 137 -11.76 26.80 -8.00
C MET A 137 -12.86 27.09 -9.02
N ASN A 138 -12.53 27.06 -10.31
CA ASN A 138 -13.54 27.19 -11.36
C ASN A 138 -14.58 26.05 -11.19
N PRO A 139 -15.88 26.37 -11.02
CA PRO A 139 -16.94 25.38 -10.82
C PRO A 139 -16.98 24.28 -11.89
N GLU A 140 -16.71 24.64 -13.15
CA GLU A 140 -16.69 23.69 -14.26
C GLU A 140 -15.56 22.66 -14.12
N LYS A 141 -14.39 23.10 -13.67
CA LYS A 141 -13.24 22.22 -13.41
C LYS A 141 -13.51 21.29 -12.23
N VAL A 142 -14.13 21.78 -11.16
CA VAL A 142 -14.51 20.96 -10.01
C VAL A 142 -15.48 19.86 -10.43
N GLU A 143 -16.45 20.19 -11.28
CA GLU A 143 -17.41 19.21 -11.78
C GLU A 143 -16.74 18.15 -12.68
N GLN A 144 -15.83 18.55 -13.57
CA GLN A 144 -15.05 17.61 -14.38
C GLN A 144 -14.20 16.67 -13.52
N ASP A 145 -13.53 17.20 -12.50
CA ASP A 145 -12.72 16.40 -11.57
C ASP A 145 -13.62 15.47 -10.72
N ARG A 146 -14.85 15.90 -10.37
CA ARG A 146 -15.84 15.05 -9.71
C ARG A 146 -16.28 13.88 -10.57
N VAL A 147 -16.57 14.09 -11.86
CA VAL A 147 -16.93 13.01 -12.79
C VAL A 147 -15.78 12.02 -12.92
N ARG A 148 -14.53 12.51 -13.04
CA ARG A 148 -13.34 11.65 -13.11
C ARG A 148 -13.14 10.83 -11.84
N LEU A 149 -13.29 11.45 -10.66
CA LEU A 149 -13.20 10.79 -9.36
C LEU A 149 -14.17 9.60 -9.27
N LEU A 150 -15.44 9.81 -9.65
CA LEU A 150 -16.47 8.76 -9.64
C LEU A 150 -16.22 7.67 -10.69
N GLY A 151 -15.65 8.04 -11.84
CA GLY A 151 -15.24 7.07 -12.86
C GLY A 151 -14.14 6.14 -12.35
N ILE A 152 -13.11 6.68 -11.70
CA ILE A 152 -12.00 5.88 -11.14
C ILE A 152 -12.47 5.06 -9.94
N GLU A 153 -13.34 5.62 -9.09
CA GLU A 153 -13.96 4.87 -7.98
C GLU A 153 -14.61 3.58 -8.49
N ARG A 154 -15.38 3.65 -9.58
CA ARG A 154 -16.02 2.47 -10.16
C ARG A 154 -15.00 1.37 -10.48
N TYR A 155 -13.88 1.71 -11.11
CA TYR A 155 -12.83 0.75 -11.40
C TYR A 155 -12.23 0.15 -10.11
N ILE A 156 -12.04 0.95 -9.06
CA ILE A 156 -11.56 0.48 -7.76
C ILE A 156 -12.53 -0.56 -7.17
N LEU A 157 -13.83 -0.26 -7.16
CA LEU A 157 -14.86 -1.18 -6.67
C LEU A 157 -14.87 -2.51 -7.45
N GLU A 158 -14.66 -2.45 -8.76
CA GLU A 158 -14.52 -3.64 -9.61
C GLU A 158 -13.24 -4.45 -9.27
N THR A 159 -12.12 -3.82 -8.92
CA THR A 159 -10.88 -4.55 -8.52
C THR A 159 -11.00 -5.33 -7.21
N ILE A 160 -11.87 -4.88 -6.31
CA ILE A 160 -12.19 -5.58 -5.07
C ILE A 160 -13.40 -6.49 -5.22
N CYS A 161 -13.95 -6.65 -6.43
CA CYS A 161 -15.16 -7.43 -6.69
C CYS A 161 -16.31 -7.05 -5.74
N PHE A 162 -16.43 -5.76 -5.41
CA PHE A 162 -17.39 -5.22 -4.43
C PHE A 162 -17.30 -5.86 -3.04
N ASN A 163 -16.16 -6.47 -2.68
CA ASN A 163 -15.92 -6.96 -1.34
C ASN A 163 -15.46 -5.82 -0.42
N PHE A 164 -16.35 -5.42 0.48
CA PHE A 164 -16.10 -4.32 1.42
C PHE A 164 -15.49 -4.75 2.75
N ASN A 165 -15.20 -6.04 2.94
CA ASN A 165 -14.67 -6.60 4.17
C ASN A 165 -13.15 -6.41 4.29
N THR A 166 -12.69 -5.16 4.41
CA THR A 166 -11.26 -4.89 4.65
C THR A 166 -10.95 -4.91 6.13
N ARG A 167 -10.12 -5.87 6.55
CA ARG A 167 -9.56 -5.95 7.90
C ARG A 167 -8.17 -5.30 7.92
N ILE A 168 -7.90 -4.51 8.96
CA ILE A 168 -6.65 -3.74 9.14
C ILE A 168 -5.97 -4.20 10.44
N PRO A 169 -4.63 -4.20 10.56
CA PRO A 169 -3.89 -4.71 11.73
C PRO A 169 -4.19 -4.04 13.08
N PHE A 170 -4.68 -2.79 13.12
CA PHE A 170 -4.77 -2.01 14.36
C PHE A 170 -5.45 -2.72 15.56
N PRO A 171 -6.64 -3.36 15.41
CA PRO A 171 -7.27 -4.05 16.53
C PRO A 171 -6.48 -5.29 16.98
N TYR A 172 -5.76 -5.93 16.05
CA TYR A 172 -4.94 -7.12 16.35
C TYR A 172 -3.70 -6.75 17.15
N VAL A 173 -3.06 -5.61 16.87
CA VAL A 173 -1.91 -5.12 17.65
C VAL A 173 -2.27 -5.06 19.14
N ILE A 174 -3.42 -4.46 19.47
CA ILE A 174 -3.87 -4.30 20.87
C ILE A 174 -4.22 -5.65 21.51
N LYS A 175 -4.94 -6.52 20.79
CA LYS A 175 -5.35 -7.84 21.31
C LYS A 175 -4.15 -8.76 21.54
N ILE A 176 -3.25 -8.83 20.57
CA ILE A 176 -2.05 -9.68 20.63
C ILE A 176 -1.08 -9.13 21.69
N ALA A 177 -0.85 -7.81 21.75
CA ALA A 177 0.01 -7.21 22.77
C ALA A 177 -0.44 -7.60 24.19
N LYS A 178 -1.75 -7.54 24.47
CA LYS A 178 -2.31 -7.99 25.74
C LYS A 178 -2.12 -9.49 25.97
N ALA A 179 -2.35 -10.31 24.94
CA ALA A 179 -2.23 -11.77 25.04
C ALA A 179 -0.79 -12.23 25.33
N ILE A 180 0.22 -11.53 24.81
CA ILE A 180 1.64 -11.88 25.02
C ILE A 180 2.28 -11.14 26.19
N GLY A 181 1.53 -10.27 26.89
CA GLY A 181 2.03 -9.46 28.00
C GLY A 181 3.00 -8.35 27.59
N ALA A 182 2.87 -7.81 26.38
CA ALA A 182 3.71 -6.71 25.90
C ALA A 182 3.32 -5.38 26.57
N SER A 183 4.32 -4.58 26.92
CA SER A 183 4.10 -3.29 27.56
C SER A 183 3.40 -2.28 26.66
N LYS A 184 2.78 -1.26 27.27
CA LYS A 184 2.13 -0.17 26.54
C LYS A 184 3.09 0.55 25.59
N LEU A 185 4.37 0.65 25.94
CA LEU A 185 5.42 1.23 25.10
C LEU A 185 5.58 0.45 23.80
N ILE A 186 5.74 -0.88 23.89
CA ILE A 186 5.86 -1.79 22.74
C ILE A 186 4.58 -1.74 21.89
N ALA A 187 3.41 -1.80 22.53
CA ALA A 187 2.13 -1.76 21.82
C ALA A 187 1.92 -0.44 21.06
N ASN A 188 2.30 0.70 21.64
CA ASN A 188 2.20 2.01 20.98
C ASN A 188 3.15 2.10 19.77
N LEU A 189 4.39 1.61 19.91
CA LEU A 189 5.32 1.59 18.80
C LEU A 189 4.84 0.65 17.69
N ALA A 190 4.42 -0.57 18.04
CA ALA A 190 3.87 -1.53 17.09
C ALA A 190 2.66 -0.97 16.33
N TRP A 191 1.81 -0.18 16.99
CA TRP A 191 0.67 0.45 16.34
C TRP A 191 1.10 1.53 15.32
N ARG A 192 2.17 2.28 15.60
CA ARG A 192 2.78 3.22 14.63
C ARG A 192 3.37 2.46 13.44
N LEU A 193 4.15 1.41 13.69
CA LEU A 193 4.69 0.54 12.64
C LEU A 193 3.58 -0.09 11.78
N ALA A 194 2.46 -0.48 12.39
CA ALA A 194 1.30 -0.98 11.64
C ALA A 194 0.69 0.11 10.74
N THR A 195 0.72 1.37 11.17
CA THR A 195 0.30 2.51 10.33
C THR A 195 1.25 2.65 9.15
N ASP A 196 2.56 2.63 9.41
CA ASP A 196 3.60 2.76 8.38
C ASP A 196 3.54 1.63 7.35
N SER A 197 3.26 0.41 7.80
CA SER A 197 3.16 -0.77 6.93
C SER A 197 2.08 -0.64 5.83
N SER A 198 1.10 0.26 6.01
CA SER A 198 0.06 0.55 5.01
C SER A 198 0.60 1.25 3.76
N ARG A 199 1.80 1.83 3.84
CA ARG A 199 2.54 2.42 2.72
C ARG A 199 3.29 1.39 1.87
N THR A 200 3.28 0.13 2.28
CA THR A 200 3.91 -1.01 1.58
C THR A 200 2.85 -1.97 1.03
N LEU A 201 3.29 -2.97 0.26
CA LEU A 201 2.41 -3.99 -0.32
C LEU A 201 2.08 -5.14 0.66
N VAL A 202 2.54 -5.11 1.91
CA VAL A 202 2.34 -6.24 2.87
C VAL A 202 0.87 -6.55 3.12
N HIS A 203 0.00 -5.55 3.08
CA HIS A 203 -1.44 -5.72 3.27
C HIS A 203 -2.14 -6.44 2.11
N LEU A 204 -1.46 -6.59 0.97
CA LEU A 204 -1.92 -7.39 -0.16
C LEU A 204 -1.30 -8.78 -0.14
N GLN A 205 -0.39 -9.09 0.78
CA GLN A 205 0.35 -10.36 0.81
C GLN A 205 0.06 -11.17 2.08
N TYR A 206 -0.22 -10.48 3.19
CA TYR A 206 -0.35 -11.09 4.51
C TYR A 206 -1.64 -10.69 5.21
N PRO A 207 -2.20 -11.58 6.05
CA PRO A 207 -3.37 -11.26 6.83
C PRO A 207 -3.02 -10.28 7.98
N PRO A 208 -4.01 -9.50 8.45
CA PRO A 208 -3.78 -8.38 9.38
C PRO A 208 -3.23 -8.80 10.75
N HIS A 209 -3.46 -10.05 11.18
CA HIS A 209 -2.91 -10.55 12.44
C HIS A 209 -1.41 -10.85 12.33
N CYS A 210 -0.93 -11.43 11.21
CA CYS A 210 0.49 -11.60 10.92
C CYS A 210 1.21 -10.25 10.87
N ILE A 211 0.63 -9.25 10.19
CA ILE A 211 1.20 -7.89 10.14
C ILE A 211 1.28 -7.29 11.54
N ALA A 212 0.22 -7.41 12.35
CA ALA A 212 0.23 -6.91 13.73
C ALA A 212 1.28 -7.60 14.62
N LEU A 213 1.43 -8.91 14.50
CA LEU A 213 2.42 -9.71 15.23
C LEU A 213 3.85 -9.30 14.82
N SER A 214 4.06 -9.05 13.51
CA SER A 214 5.32 -8.55 12.95
C SER A 214 5.67 -7.17 13.50
N CYS A 215 4.69 -6.27 13.60
CA CYS A 215 4.92 -4.96 14.18
C CYS A 215 5.27 -5.04 15.68
N LEU A 216 4.74 -6.00 16.43
CA LEU A 216 5.12 -6.23 17.84
C LEU A 216 6.54 -6.78 17.97
N TYR A 217 6.91 -7.74 17.11
CA TYR A 217 8.28 -8.25 17.03
C TYR A 217 9.28 -7.15 16.68
N LEU A 218 9.02 -6.39 15.61
CA LEU A 218 9.88 -5.29 15.18
C LEU A 218 9.97 -4.16 16.21
N ALA A 219 8.86 -3.84 16.90
CA ALA A 219 8.89 -2.89 18.02
C ALA A 219 9.79 -3.38 19.16
N GLY A 220 9.72 -4.68 19.50
CA GLY A 220 10.61 -5.30 20.48
C GLY A 220 12.07 -5.17 20.08
N LEU A 221 12.41 -5.43 18.81
CA LEU A 221 13.76 -5.28 18.28
C LEU A 221 14.28 -3.84 18.34
N LEU A 222 13.50 -2.87 17.83
CA LEU A 222 13.88 -1.46 17.81
C LEU A 222 14.14 -0.92 19.23
N LEU A 223 13.22 -1.19 20.16
CA LEU A 223 13.35 -0.72 21.54
C LEU A 223 14.49 -1.43 22.29
N SER A 224 14.76 -2.70 21.99
CA SER A 224 15.89 -3.42 22.59
C SER A 224 17.24 -2.90 22.08
N PHE A 225 17.28 -2.48 20.81
CA PHE A 225 18.48 -1.94 20.20
C PHE A 225 18.82 -0.54 20.74
N GLU A 226 17.81 0.25 21.13
CA GLU A 226 17.98 1.57 21.76
C GLU A 226 18.29 1.49 23.26
N ALA A 227 17.80 0.46 23.96
CA ALA A 227 17.96 0.29 25.40
C ALA A 227 19.38 -0.15 25.78
N SER A 228 20.31 0.81 25.86
CA SER A 228 21.65 0.64 26.47
C SER A 228 21.66 0.79 28.01
N GLY A 229 20.49 0.73 28.67
CA GLY A 229 20.37 0.96 30.12
C GLY A 229 19.22 0.18 30.74
N SER A 230 19.44 -0.33 31.95
CA SER A 230 18.58 -1.23 32.73
C SER A 230 17.12 -0.78 32.80
N LEU A 231 16.21 -1.61 32.28
CA LEU A 231 14.77 -1.45 32.45
C LEU A 231 14.33 -2.23 33.70
N ASP A 232 13.71 -1.51 34.65
CA ASP A 232 13.21 -2.02 35.92
C ASP A 232 12.26 -3.22 35.77
N ALA A 233 12.21 -4.06 36.81
CA ALA A 233 11.40 -5.26 36.90
C ALA A 233 9.89 -4.95 36.92
N SER A 234 9.30 -4.75 35.74
CA SER A 234 7.85 -4.76 35.51
C SER A 234 7.36 -6.20 35.28
N PRO A 235 6.11 -6.56 35.64
CA PRO A 235 5.50 -7.84 35.27
C PRO A 235 5.23 -7.98 33.77
N GLU A 236 5.27 -6.88 33.01
CA GLU A 236 5.14 -6.90 31.54
C GLU A 236 6.45 -7.34 30.89
N LYS A 237 6.38 -8.06 29.77
CA LYS A 237 7.58 -8.49 29.07
C LYS A 237 8.36 -7.28 28.55
N ASN A 238 9.65 -7.27 28.85
CA ASN A 238 10.58 -6.25 28.35
C ASN A 238 10.76 -6.39 26.81
N PRO A 239 11.22 -5.33 26.11
CA PRO A 239 11.38 -5.35 24.66
C PRO A 239 12.17 -6.56 24.13
N SER A 240 13.26 -6.94 24.83
CA SER A 240 14.10 -8.07 24.44
C SER A 240 13.36 -9.40 24.59
N GLN A 241 12.58 -9.57 25.65
CA GLN A 241 11.77 -10.77 25.87
C GLN A 241 10.70 -10.93 24.80
N ILE A 242 10.11 -9.84 24.29
CA ILE A 242 9.17 -9.90 23.16
C ILE A 242 9.89 -10.27 21.87
N ALA A 243 11.05 -9.66 21.61
CA ALA A 243 11.86 -9.98 20.44
C ALA A 243 12.32 -11.43 20.44
N ASP A 244 12.77 -11.97 21.58
CA ASP A 244 13.21 -13.36 21.71
C ASP A 244 12.02 -14.33 21.60
N TYR A 245 10.88 -14.01 22.22
CA TYR A 245 9.68 -14.83 22.18
C TYR A 245 9.10 -14.97 20.77
N LEU A 246 9.02 -13.88 20.00
CA LEU A 246 8.49 -13.89 18.64
C LEU A 246 9.57 -14.19 17.58
N GLY A 247 10.85 -14.09 17.93
CA GLY A 247 11.98 -14.33 17.03
C GLY A 247 12.46 -15.78 16.97
N THR A 248 11.82 -16.68 17.72
CA THR A 248 12.11 -18.11 17.73
C THR A 248 10.83 -18.90 17.46
N THR A 249 10.96 -20.05 16.78
CA THR A 249 9.82 -20.94 16.54
C THR A 249 9.30 -21.47 17.88
N GLY A 250 7.97 -21.61 18.00
CA GLY A 250 7.39 -21.94 19.30
C GLY A 250 5.86 -22.05 19.30
N PRO A 251 5.26 -22.32 20.48
CA PRO A 251 3.82 -22.56 20.60
C PRO A 251 2.93 -21.39 20.12
N TRP A 252 3.50 -20.18 20.07
CA TRP A 252 2.82 -18.99 19.60
C TRP A 252 2.45 -19.06 18.11
N GLU A 253 3.20 -19.79 17.29
CA GLU A 253 2.92 -19.94 15.85
C GLU A 253 1.55 -20.61 15.65
N ASN A 254 1.29 -21.67 16.42
CA ASN A 254 0.00 -22.35 16.44
C ASN A 254 -1.09 -21.49 17.09
N GLN A 255 -0.76 -20.72 18.14
CA GLN A 255 -1.74 -19.86 18.81
C GLN A 255 -2.25 -18.75 17.88
N PHE A 256 -1.36 -18.12 17.13
CA PHE A 256 -1.67 -16.96 16.29
C PHE A 256 -1.83 -17.31 14.81
N GLN A 257 -1.60 -18.56 14.41
CA GLN A 257 -1.69 -19.04 13.03
C GLN A 257 -0.80 -18.23 12.07
N CYS A 258 0.42 -17.92 12.51
CA CYS A 258 1.41 -17.14 11.78
C CYS A 258 2.77 -17.79 11.95
N LEU A 259 3.54 -17.91 10.87
CA LEU A 259 4.87 -18.50 10.89
C LEU A 259 5.93 -17.46 11.25
N LEU A 260 7.05 -17.91 11.82
CA LEU A 260 8.22 -17.06 12.06
C LEU A 260 8.74 -16.42 10.76
N GLU A 261 8.74 -17.15 9.65
CA GLU A 261 9.24 -16.61 8.38
C GLU A 261 8.40 -15.43 7.89
N ASP A 262 7.08 -15.50 8.07
CA ASP A 262 6.16 -14.41 7.70
C ASP A 262 6.45 -13.15 8.54
N ILE A 263 6.68 -13.33 9.84
CA ILE A 263 7.03 -12.22 10.75
C ILE A 263 8.34 -11.56 10.35
N GLN A 264 9.37 -12.36 10.07
CA GLN A 264 10.68 -11.87 9.67
C GLN A 264 10.59 -11.13 8.33
N GLU A 265 9.90 -11.69 7.33
CA GLU A 265 9.74 -11.08 6.01
C GLU A 265 8.99 -9.74 6.09
N ILE A 266 7.85 -9.68 6.79
CA ILE A 266 7.10 -8.43 6.99
C ILE A 266 7.97 -7.39 7.72
N SER A 267 8.75 -7.82 8.71
CA SER A 267 9.62 -6.92 9.49
C SER A 267 10.73 -6.32 8.61
N HIS A 268 11.34 -7.10 7.71
CA HIS A 268 12.27 -6.57 6.72
C HIS A 268 11.61 -5.56 5.79
N ILE A 269 10.39 -5.82 5.30
CA ILE A 269 9.68 -4.88 4.44
C ILE A 269 9.41 -3.54 5.15
N ILE A 270 9.02 -3.58 6.43
CA ILE A 270 8.81 -2.37 7.23
C ILE A 270 10.15 -1.66 7.52
N MET A 271 11.23 -2.40 7.81
CA MET A 271 12.57 -1.83 7.99
C MET A 271 13.08 -1.13 6.73
N ASP A 272 12.80 -1.68 5.55
CA ASP A 272 13.17 -1.09 4.26
C ASP A 272 12.45 0.24 4.02
N LEU A 273 11.18 0.31 4.41
CA LEU A 273 10.43 1.57 4.42
C LEU A 273 11.08 2.60 5.35
N LEU A 274 11.36 2.24 6.61
CA LEU A 274 11.96 3.17 7.58
C LEU A 274 13.32 3.69 7.11
N LEU A 275 14.15 2.83 6.52
CA LEU A 275 15.43 3.21 5.92
C LEU A 275 15.26 4.18 4.74
N HIS A 276 14.33 3.88 3.84
CA HIS A 276 14.06 4.73 2.69
C HIS A 276 13.65 6.16 3.10
N GLU A 277 12.85 6.27 4.15
CA GLU A 277 12.41 7.57 4.65
C GLU A 277 13.50 8.33 5.40
N SER A 278 14.29 7.62 6.22
CA SER A 278 15.40 8.23 6.97
C SER A 278 16.46 8.85 6.03
N THR A 279 16.74 8.20 4.90
CA THR A 279 17.69 8.70 3.88
C THR A 279 17.12 9.83 3.04
N SER A 280 15.81 9.81 2.77
CA SER A 280 15.14 10.88 2.02
C SER A 280 15.17 12.21 2.79
N THR A 281 15.01 12.16 4.12
CA THR A 281 15.07 13.36 4.99
C THR A 281 16.44 14.01 5.09
N SER A 282 17.53 13.23 4.98
CA SER A 282 18.89 13.78 5.09
C SER A 282 19.33 14.56 3.84
N SER A 283 18.71 14.29 2.69
CA SER A 283 19.09 14.91 1.41
C SER A 283 18.68 16.39 1.27
N THR A 284 17.85 16.93 2.18
CA THR A 284 17.43 18.35 2.15
C THR A 284 18.37 19.29 2.92
N HIS A 285 19.42 18.79 3.59
CA HIS A 285 20.32 19.60 4.43
C HIS A 285 21.78 19.69 3.97
N THR A 286 22.15 19.10 2.83
CA THR A 286 23.54 19.17 2.33
C THR A 286 23.59 19.70 0.91
N SER A 287 23.32 21.00 0.75
CA SER A 287 23.86 21.74 -0.40
C SER A 287 25.20 22.35 0.03
N PRO A 288 26.35 21.89 -0.47
CA PRO A 288 27.57 22.69 -0.36
C PRO A 288 27.37 23.90 -1.28
N SER A 289 27.32 25.10 -0.71
CA SER A 289 27.41 26.34 -1.46
C SER A 289 28.70 26.31 -2.29
N THR A 290 28.59 26.10 -3.60
CA THR A 290 29.69 26.37 -4.52
C THR A 290 29.94 27.89 -4.55
N PRO A 291 31.17 28.37 -4.31
CA PRO A 291 31.48 29.79 -4.42
C PRO A 291 31.39 30.22 -5.90
N GLN A 292 30.67 31.31 -6.16
CA GLN A 292 30.59 31.90 -7.49
C GLN A 292 31.97 32.40 -7.91
N SER A 293 32.45 31.94 -9.08
CA SER A 293 33.54 32.60 -9.81
C SER A 293 32.96 33.52 -10.88
N PRO A 294 33.57 34.71 -11.10
CA PRO A 294 33.02 35.73 -11.98
C PRO A 294 33.34 35.38 -13.44
N SER A 295 32.32 35.33 -14.30
CA SER A 295 32.51 35.29 -15.75
C SER A 295 32.06 36.63 -16.37
N PRO A 296 32.92 37.33 -17.12
CA PRO A 296 32.63 38.61 -17.71
C PRO A 296 32.26 38.44 -19.19
N TYR A 297 30.99 38.21 -19.53
CA TYR A 297 30.50 38.49 -20.88
C TYR A 297 29.03 38.90 -20.83
N ALA A 298 28.82 40.21 -20.86
CA ALA A 298 27.55 40.80 -21.22
C ALA A 298 27.47 40.81 -22.76
N HIS A 299 26.45 40.17 -23.31
CA HIS A 299 25.88 40.63 -24.58
C HIS A 299 24.37 40.43 -24.60
N ASN A 300 23.68 41.57 -24.63
CA ASN A 300 22.31 41.73 -25.08
C ASN A 300 22.13 41.16 -26.49
N PHE A 301 21.10 40.34 -26.69
CA PHE A 301 20.23 40.43 -27.86
C PHE A 301 18.82 39.97 -27.49
N GLY A 302 17.83 40.79 -27.83
CA GLY A 302 16.42 40.57 -27.57
C GLY A 302 15.69 39.80 -28.69
N HIS A 303 14.39 39.61 -28.42
CA HIS A 303 13.30 39.09 -29.27
C HIS A 303 13.02 37.57 -29.28
N ALA A 304 12.20 37.19 -28.29
CA ALA A 304 10.91 36.49 -28.37
C ALA A 304 10.55 35.65 -29.62
N SER A 305 10.22 34.36 -29.41
CA SER A 305 8.83 33.88 -29.45
C SER A 305 8.70 32.35 -29.23
N HIS A 306 7.64 31.97 -28.51
CA HIS A 306 6.99 30.67 -28.36
C HIS A 306 7.41 29.64 -27.29
N PRO A 307 6.40 28.94 -26.71
CA PRO A 307 6.38 28.44 -25.34
C PRO A 307 6.31 26.89 -25.31
N TYR A 308 6.07 26.34 -24.12
CA TYR A 308 5.96 24.91 -23.78
C TYR A 308 7.27 24.24 -23.38
N HIS A 309 7.71 24.55 -22.17
CA HIS A 309 8.48 23.61 -21.37
C HIS A 309 7.67 23.23 -20.13
N HIS A 310 7.14 22.00 -20.12
CA HIS A 310 6.63 21.35 -18.91
C HIS A 310 7.82 21.07 -17.98
N GLN A 311 8.12 22.04 -17.12
CA GLN A 311 8.99 21.82 -15.97
C GLN A 311 8.19 21.05 -14.92
N GLN A 312 8.40 19.74 -14.83
CA GLN A 312 8.03 18.96 -13.64
C GLN A 312 8.89 19.45 -12.46
N GLN A 313 8.45 20.51 -11.81
CA GLN A 313 8.97 20.88 -10.49
C GLN A 313 8.49 19.82 -9.51
N GLN A 314 9.43 19.06 -8.96
CA GLN A 314 9.22 18.24 -7.76
C GLN A 314 8.86 19.23 -6.64
N GLN A 315 7.58 19.31 -6.30
CA GLN A 315 7.07 20.17 -5.24
C GLN A 315 7.11 19.38 -3.92
N PRO A 316 7.68 19.96 -2.84
CA PRO A 316 7.76 19.29 -1.56
C PRO A 316 6.35 19.25 -0.95
N LEU A 317 5.82 18.04 -0.82
CA LEU A 317 4.73 17.76 0.11
C LEU A 317 5.23 18.04 1.55
N LEU A 318 4.28 18.23 2.48
CA LEU A 318 4.50 18.47 3.92
C LEU A 318 5.74 17.74 4.45
N PRO A 319 6.57 18.39 5.31
CA PRO A 319 7.77 17.77 5.83
C PRO A 319 7.41 16.39 6.41
N PRO A 320 8.09 15.32 5.99
CA PRO A 320 7.82 14.00 6.52
C PRO A 320 7.98 14.04 8.05
N PRO A 321 7.16 13.30 8.81
CA PRO A 321 7.31 13.23 10.25
C PRO A 321 8.75 12.87 10.60
N SER A 322 9.35 13.59 11.55
CA SER A 322 10.71 13.30 12.03
C SER A 322 10.75 11.86 12.55
N ILE A 323 11.44 11.00 11.83
CA ILE A 323 11.63 9.60 12.22
C ILE A 323 12.61 9.63 13.41
N PRO A 324 12.26 9.00 14.55
CA PRO A 324 13.11 9.04 15.74
C PRO A 324 14.38 8.19 15.62
N TYR A 325 14.56 7.48 14.50
CA TYR A 325 15.64 6.52 14.30
C TYR A 325 16.76 7.11 13.45
N HIS A 326 18.01 6.93 13.90
CA HIS A 326 19.16 7.26 13.07
C HIS A 326 19.34 6.21 11.95
N PRO A 327 19.65 6.63 10.70
CA PRO A 327 19.87 5.70 9.57
C PRO A 327 20.89 4.60 9.87
N ASP A 328 21.96 4.93 10.60
CA ASP A 328 23.01 3.99 11.00
C ASP A 328 22.49 2.92 11.97
N GLN A 329 21.60 3.28 12.90
CA GLN A 329 20.99 2.34 13.83
C GLN A 329 20.09 1.36 13.10
N LEU A 330 19.23 1.87 12.20
CA LEU A 330 18.36 1.03 11.37
C LEU A 330 19.16 0.10 10.47
N THR A 331 20.27 0.58 9.91
CA THR A 331 21.15 -0.23 9.05
C THR A 331 21.80 -1.36 9.84
N ARG A 332 22.34 -1.07 11.03
CA ARG A 332 22.92 -2.10 11.91
C ARG A 332 21.88 -3.13 12.35
N LEU A 333 20.70 -2.69 12.75
CA LEU A 333 19.61 -3.59 13.13
C LEU A 333 19.18 -4.48 11.96
N LYS A 334 19.08 -3.93 10.75
CA LYS A 334 18.74 -4.70 9.54
C LYS A 334 19.80 -5.76 9.22
N ILE A 335 21.09 -5.45 9.42
CA ILE A 335 22.17 -6.44 9.27
C ILE A 335 22.00 -7.56 10.31
N GLN A 336 21.77 -7.20 11.58
CA GLN A 336 21.56 -8.16 12.66
C GLN A 336 20.33 -9.06 12.43
N MET A 337 19.25 -8.51 11.86
CA MET A 337 18.07 -9.29 11.48
C MET A 337 18.44 -10.35 10.43
N ARG A 338 19.20 -9.97 9.38
CA ARG A 338 19.64 -10.90 8.33
C ARG A 338 20.53 -12.04 8.83
N GLU A 339 21.31 -11.80 9.88
CA GLU A 339 22.16 -12.83 10.51
C GLU A 339 21.35 -13.84 11.34
N ARG A 340 20.18 -13.43 11.83
CA ARG A 340 19.26 -14.23 12.65
C ARG A 340 18.16 -14.91 11.85
N ASP A 341 17.94 -14.48 10.62
CA ASP A 341 16.92 -15.07 9.76
C ASP A 341 17.20 -16.55 9.54
N VAL A 342 16.18 -17.37 9.74
CA VAL A 342 16.26 -18.78 9.37
C VAL A 342 16.21 -18.81 7.84
N PRO A 343 17.17 -19.46 7.14
CA PRO A 343 17.09 -19.62 5.71
C PRO A 343 15.77 -20.30 5.39
N ARG A 344 14.90 -19.63 4.62
CA ARG A 344 13.69 -20.26 4.09
C ARG A 344 14.17 -21.53 3.40
N GLU A 345 13.88 -22.71 3.94
CA GLU A 345 13.97 -23.92 3.15
C GLU A 345 13.02 -23.66 2.00
N ARG A 346 13.59 -23.28 0.85
CA ARG A 346 12.87 -23.32 -0.41
C ARG A 346 12.34 -24.73 -0.46
N LYS A 347 11.06 -24.92 -0.15
CA LYS A 347 10.32 -26.03 -0.73
C LYS A 347 10.47 -25.82 -2.23
N ARG A 348 11.52 -26.42 -2.78
CA ARG A 348 11.60 -26.90 -4.16
C ARG A 348 10.36 -27.77 -4.32
N ASN A 349 9.26 -27.14 -4.70
CA ASN A 349 8.10 -27.73 -5.32
C ASN A 349 7.28 -26.60 -5.94
N MET A 350 7.92 -25.85 -6.82
CA MET A 350 7.59 -25.84 -8.24
C MET A 350 8.49 -24.79 -8.88
N ASP A 351 9.40 -25.23 -9.74
CA ASP A 351 9.87 -24.38 -10.83
C ASP A 351 8.62 -24.00 -11.63
N ILE A 352 7.96 -22.91 -11.24
CA ILE A 352 7.12 -22.17 -12.16
C ILE A 352 8.11 -21.47 -13.09
N SER A 353 8.52 -22.20 -14.14
CA SER A 353 9.10 -21.58 -15.31
C SER A 353 8.27 -20.34 -15.62
N LEU A 354 8.93 -19.19 -15.77
CA LEU A 354 8.29 -17.95 -16.25
C LEU A 354 7.47 -18.15 -17.55
N GLU A 355 7.65 -19.29 -18.23
CA GLU A 355 6.83 -19.76 -19.35
C GLU A 355 5.36 -20.08 -19.02
N GLY A 356 4.98 -20.24 -17.74
CA GLY A 356 3.59 -20.39 -17.32
C GLY A 356 2.80 -19.08 -17.33
N ILE A 357 3.48 -17.93 -17.30
CA ILE A 357 2.87 -16.60 -17.48
C ILE A 357 2.86 -16.27 -18.98
N LYS A 358 2.30 -17.15 -19.82
CA LYS A 358 1.97 -16.81 -21.20
C LYS A 358 0.63 -16.07 -21.21
N LEU A 359 0.68 -14.73 -21.16
CA LEU A 359 -0.38 -13.94 -21.79
C LEU A 359 -0.19 -14.03 -23.30
N GLY A 360 -0.92 -14.93 -23.95
CA GLY A 360 -0.87 -15.07 -25.39
C GLY A 360 -1.50 -13.87 -26.10
N THR A 361 -0.70 -13.08 -26.80
CA THR A 361 -1.15 -12.31 -27.96
C THR A 361 -0.88 -13.14 -29.22
N LYS A 362 -1.89 -13.89 -29.70
CA LYS A 362 -1.94 -14.32 -31.10
C LYS A 362 -3.35 -14.16 -31.67
N SER A 363 -3.36 -13.46 -32.80
CA SER A 363 -4.46 -13.32 -33.74
C SER A 363 -4.99 -14.68 -34.19
N GLY A 364 -6.31 -14.85 -34.15
CA GLY A 364 -7.04 -15.80 -34.99
C GLY A 364 -7.63 -17.00 -34.25
N GLY A 365 -8.94 -16.91 -33.98
CA GLY A 365 -9.88 -18.05 -34.05
C GLY A 365 -9.89 -19.05 -32.89
N GLY A 366 -10.85 -18.86 -31.97
CA GLY A 366 -11.47 -19.96 -31.22
C GLY A 366 -10.77 -20.40 -29.93
N LEU A 367 -11.54 -20.37 -28.84
CA LEU A 367 -11.26 -20.87 -27.49
C LEU A 367 -10.22 -20.12 -26.61
N GLN A 368 -10.68 -19.87 -25.38
CA GLN A 368 -9.93 -19.68 -24.14
C GLN A 368 -9.07 -18.42 -23.97
N ASP A 369 -9.62 -17.40 -23.29
CA ASP A 369 -8.83 -16.46 -22.48
C ASP A 369 -9.35 -16.54 -21.04
N THR A 370 -8.80 -17.50 -20.29
CA THR A 370 -8.99 -17.63 -18.84
C THR A 370 -7.67 -17.23 -18.18
N ILE A 371 -7.70 -16.25 -17.28
CA ILE A 371 -6.57 -15.98 -16.38
C ILE A 371 -6.54 -17.12 -15.37
N TRP A 372 -5.72 -18.14 -15.65
CA TRP A 372 -5.35 -19.14 -14.66
C TRP A 372 -4.18 -18.58 -13.86
N VAL A 373 -4.43 -18.32 -12.58
CA VAL A 373 -3.38 -18.17 -11.58
C VAL A 373 -3.24 -19.54 -10.94
N ALA A 374 -2.10 -20.19 -11.17
CA ALA A 374 -1.80 -21.50 -10.62
C ALA A 374 -1.88 -21.46 -9.10
N GLU A 375 -2.47 -22.51 -8.52
CA GLU A 375 -2.60 -22.74 -7.09
C GLU A 375 -1.19 -22.93 -6.51
N ALA A 376 -0.58 -21.85 -6.01
CA ALA A 376 0.69 -21.89 -5.31
C ALA A 376 0.42 -22.31 -3.85
N GLU A 377 0.70 -23.57 -3.53
CA GLU A 377 0.77 -24.02 -2.15
C GLU A 377 1.96 -23.38 -1.44
N GLY A 378 1.68 -22.57 -0.43
CA GLY A 378 2.68 -22.04 0.49
C GLY A 378 2.96 -20.55 0.33
N LEU A 379 1.98 -19.73 0.72
CA LEU A 379 2.11 -18.45 1.42
C LEU A 379 0.70 -17.85 1.55
N GLY A 380 0.21 -17.65 2.78
CA GLY A 380 -1.10 -17.03 3.03
C GLY A 380 -2.31 -17.88 2.61
N THR A 381 -2.31 -19.18 2.91
CA THR A 381 -3.41 -20.06 2.52
C THR A 381 -4.75 -19.59 3.12
N ASN A 382 -5.78 -19.50 2.28
CA ASN A 382 -7.17 -19.23 2.67
C ASN A 382 -7.82 -20.40 3.45
N VAL A 383 -7.02 -21.26 4.09
CA VAL A 383 -7.49 -22.44 4.82
C VAL A 383 -7.92 -21.98 6.22
N GLY A 384 -9.22 -21.73 6.38
CA GLY A 384 -9.83 -21.47 7.69
C GLY A 384 -10.80 -20.29 7.77
N THR A 385 -10.98 -19.49 6.71
CA THR A 385 -12.06 -18.48 6.73
C THR A 385 -13.37 -19.17 6.39
N ALA A 386 -14.19 -19.43 7.42
CA ALA A 386 -15.55 -19.96 7.30
C ALA A 386 -16.29 -19.26 6.16
N ARG A 387 -16.63 -20.03 5.11
CA ARG A 387 -17.44 -19.57 3.99
C ARG A 387 -18.88 -19.46 4.46
N PHE A 388 -19.36 -18.24 4.69
CA PHE A 388 -20.79 -17.99 4.68
C PHE A 388 -21.28 -18.09 3.23
N LEU A 389 -21.91 -19.22 2.92
CA LEU A 389 -22.67 -19.42 1.69
C LEU A 389 -23.88 -18.47 1.73
N PHE A 390 -23.84 -17.40 0.96
CA PHE A 390 -25.04 -16.69 0.53
C PHE A 390 -25.12 -16.78 -0.99
N GLY A 391 -25.70 -17.88 -1.46
CA GLY A 391 -26.29 -18.01 -2.79
C GLY A 391 -27.77 -18.37 -2.63
N PRO A 392 -28.66 -17.92 -3.52
CA PRO A 392 -30.08 -18.20 -3.41
C PRO A 392 -30.32 -19.72 -3.48
N MET A 393 -31.06 -20.25 -2.50
CA MET A 393 -31.53 -21.63 -2.47
C MET A 393 -32.43 -21.87 -3.70
N GLY A 394 -31.94 -22.62 -4.67
CA GLY A 394 -32.73 -23.04 -5.82
C GLY A 394 -31.94 -23.95 -6.76
N SER A 395 -32.34 -25.22 -6.80
CA SER A 395 -31.93 -26.31 -7.70
C SER A 395 -30.87 -27.31 -7.18
N ILE A 396 -31.24 -28.06 -6.14
CA ILE A 396 -30.86 -29.48 -6.06
C ILE A 396 -31.94 -30.23 -6.85
N GLN A 397 -31.68 -30.53 -8.12
CA GLN A 397 -32.42 -31.57 -8.83
C GLN A 397 -31.81 -32.92 -8.44
N ALA A 398 -32.65 -33.77 -7.86
CA ALA A 398 -32.36 -35.16 -7.58
C ALA A 398 -32.02 -35.91 -8.89
N ALA A 399 -30.99 -36.75 -8.84
CA ALA A 399 -30.78 -37.78 -9.84
C ALA A 399 -31.90 -38.83 -9.74
N PRO A 400 -32.41 -39.38 -10.86
CA PRO A 400 -33.27 -40.54 -10.82
C PRO A 400 -32.43 -41.83 -10.66
N ASP A 401 -33.09 -42.84 -10.10
CA ASP A 401 -32.58 -44.14 -9.66
C ASP A 401 -31.73 -44.93 -10.66
#